data_AF-A0A9P9QKX6-F1
#
_entry.id   AF-A0A9P9QKX6-F1
#
_cell.length_a   1.000
_cell.length_b   1.000
_cell.length_c   1.000
_cell.angle_alpha   90.00
_cell.angle_beta   90.00
_cell.angle_gamma   90.00
#
_symmetry.space_group_name_H-M   'P 1'
#
loop_
_entity.id
_entity.type
_entity.pdbx_description
1 polymer ?
#
loop_
_entity_poly.entity_id
_entity_poly.type
_entity_poly.pdbx_seq_one_letter_code
_entity_poly.pdbx_strand_id
1 'polypeptide(L)'
;MIDGTAANDEDDSEDDYDAVYDAVYSIFTTLQHAAITNPQYQTPIIKILHALKCLPPQTVHAPTLRKHVNPGPQLVQWAELPYFTPQITDRYEHTKVQFDKCPPEHATEWASINAWIARLVVTDLYGPKGLDYYMHRASYNFLYVLDVRGHANFEAALPAAANLFRYASSVVWRMCQEEIECPGPAIGIFSNTVVEREGKDVEVLFGGLGYSMERWEWWTKQWGQLAAADDLEEDGRRNAREALEAMQEAEKSS
;
A
#
# COMPACT_ATOMS: atom_id res chain seq x y z
N MET A 1 41.97 1.48 58.94
CA MET A 1 41.47 2.51 58.03
C MET A 1 41.60 1.97 56.63
N ILE A 2 40.54 1.35 56.14
CA ILE A 2 40.37 1.00 54.72
C ILE A 2 39.30 1.98 54.27
N ASP A 3 39.72 2.90 53.41
CA ASP A 3 38.89 3.98 52.91
C ASP A 3 37.84 3.36 51.98
N GLY A 4 36.58 3.56 52.34
CA GLY A 4 35.46 3.19 51.52
C GLY A 4 35.22 4.31 50.51
N THR A 5 35.27 3.99 49.24
CA THR A 5 34.50 4.71 48.22
C THR A 5 34.36 3.77 47.02
N ALA A 6 33.30 2.96 47.07
CA ALA A 6 32.60 2.56 45.86
C ALA A 6 32.06 3.86 45.25
N ALA A 7 32.64 4.30 44.13
CA ALA A 7 32.18 5.45 43.39
C ALA A 7 31.95 5.02 41.94
N ASN A 8 30.65 5.01 41.61
CA ASN A 8 30.06 5.18 40.28
C ASN A 8 30.23 4.03 39.27
N ASP A 9 29.45 2.98 39.47
CA ASP A 9 28.74 2.29 38.38
C ASP A 9 27.38 2.97 38.15
N GLU A 10 27.39 4.28 37.87
CA GLU A 10 26.21 5.00 37.36
C GLU A 10 26.40 5.25 35.87
N ASP A 11 26.44 4.18 35.06
CA ASP A 11 26.36 4.28 33.59
C ASP A 11 25.44 3.20 33.00
N ASP A 12 24.38 2.84 33.75
CA ASP A 12 23.29 1.95 33.30
C ASP A 12 22.07 2.75 32.80
N SER A 13 22.26 4.00 32.38
CA SER A 13 21.18 4.84 31.79
C SER A 13 21.00 4.63 30.28
N GLU A 14 21.66 3.62 29.69
CA GLU A 14 21.47 3.24 28.27
C GLU A 14 20.04 2.75 27.96
N ASP A 15 19.20 2.50 28.97
CA ASP A 15 17.90 1.85 28.85
C ASP A 15 16.67 2.76 29.10
N ASP A 16 16.83 4.09 29.18
CA ASP A 16 15.69 5.02 29.17
C ASP A 16 15.09 5.15 27.75
N TYR A 17 14.77 4.01 27.14
CA TYR A 17 13.81 3.90 26.07
C TYR A 17 12.46 4.35 26.62
N ASP A 18 11.83 5.36 25.99
CA ASP A 18 10.46 5.71 26.35
C ASP A 18 9.54 4.55 25.96
N ALA A 19 9.16 3.75 26.96
CA ALA A 19 8.27 2.61 26.81
C ALA A 19 6.96 2.98 26.09
N VAL A 20 6.53 4.25 26.15
CA VAL A 20 5.35 4.72 25.43
C VAL A 20 5.60 4.75 23.93
N TYR A 21 6.76 5.24 23.48
CA TYR A 21 7.11 5.27 22.07
C TYR A 21 7.22 3.85 21.48
N ASP A 22 7.89 2.95 22.17
CA ASP A 22 8.04 1.55 21.76
C ASP A 22 6.70 0.81 21.76
N ALA A 23 5.83 1.08 22.74
CA ALA A 23 4.47 0.54 22.77
C ALA A 23 3.66 1.03 21.57
N VAL A 24 3.72 2.32 21.24
CA VAL A 24 3.01 2.88 20.08
C VAL A 24 3.50 2.28 18.77
N TYR A 25 4.82 2.20 18.59
CA TYR A 25 5.43 1.54 17.43
C TYR A 25 4.96 0.09 17.32
N SER A 26 5.06 -0.68 18.41
CA SER A 26 4.69 -2.10 18.47
C SER A 26 3.20 -2.33 18.18
N ILE A 27 2.33 -1.45 18.64
CA ILE A 27 0.89 -1.50 18.37
C ILE A 27 0.65 -1.34 16.86
N PHE A 28 1.22 -0.32 16.22
CA PHE A 28 1.00 -0.10 14.79
C PHE A 28 1.56 -1.24 13.94
N THR A 29 2.75 -1.74 14.26
CA THR A 29 3.32 -2.91 13.57
C THR A 29 2.44 -4.14 13.72
N THR A 30 1.93 -4.39 14.92
CA THR A 30 1.05 -5.53 15.19
C THR A 30 -0.27 -5.40 14.44
N LEU A 31 -0.87 -4.20 14.41
CA LEU A 31 -2.09 -3.93 13.65
C LEU A 31 -1.87 -4.14 12.14
N GLN A 32 -0.79 -3.62 11.57
CA GLN A 32 -0.48 -3.85 10.15
C GLN A 32 -0.25 -5.32 9.83
N HIS A 33 0.54 -6.02 10.67
CA HIS A 33 0.78 -7.45 10.50
C HIS A 33 -0.53 -8.25 10.56
N ALA A 34 -1.39 -7.95 11.53
CA ALA A 34 -2.70 -8.56 11.66
C ALA A 34 -3.58 -8.26 10.44
N ALA A 35 -3.61 -7.03 9.94
CA ALA A 35 -4.39 -6.64 8.76
C ALA A 35 -3.96 -7.41 7.49
N ILE A 36 -2.67 -7.67 7.33
CA ILE A 36 -2.12 -8.37 6.15
C ILE A 36 -2.26 -9.88 6.28
N THR A 37 -2.04 -10.46 7.45
CA THR A 37 -2.15 -11.91 7.66
C THR A 37 -3.60 -12.38 7.81
N ASN A 38 -4.50 -11.50 8.23
CA ASN A 38 -5.90 -11.79 8.50
C ASN A 38 -6.81 -10.73 7.84
N PRO A 39 -7.16 -10.89 6.55
CA PRO A 39 -7.93 -9.89 5.80
C PRO A 39 -9.26 -9.48 6.46
N GLN A 40 -9.88 -10.38 7.23
CA GLN A 40 -11.11 -10.11 7.99
C GLN A 40 -10.94 -9.00 9.04
N TYR A 41 -9.71 -8.71 9.47
CA TYR A 41 -9.42 -7.66 10.45
C TYR A 41 -9.12 -6.30 9.82
N GLN A 42 -8.94 -6.19 8.50
CA GLN A 42 -8.60 -4.91 7.85
C GLN A 42 -9.60 -3.80 8.17
N THR A 43 -10.90 -4.06 7.98
CA THR A 43 -11.96 -3.07 8.26
C THR A 43 -12.04 -2.69 9.76
N PRO A 44 -12.06 -3.64 10.71
CA PRO A 44 -11.95 -3.31 12.13
C PRO A 44 -10.70 -2.48 12.48
N ILE A 45 -9.55 -2.82 11.92
CA ILE A 45 -8.29 -2.13 12.21
C ILE A 45 -8.32 -0.70 11.67
N ILE A 46 -8.86 -0.45 10.48
CA ILE A 46 -9.05 0.92 9.97
C ILE A 46 -9.91 1.76 10.91
N LYS A 47 -10.99 1.18 11.46
CA LYS A 47 -11.82 1.89 12.46
C LYS A 47 -11.02 2.25 13.72
N ILE A 48 -10.15 1.35 14.19
CA ILE A 48 -9.25 1.62 15.31
C ILE A 48 -8.28 2.76 14.95
N LEU A 49 -7.66 2.72 13.78
CA LEU A 49 -6.72 3.76 13.33
C LEU A 49 -7.39 5.14 13.26
N HIS A 50 -8.62 5.23 12.75
CA HIS A 50 -9.40 6.48 12.78
C HIS A 50 -9.70 6.94 14.21
N ALA A 51 -10.09 6.02 15.10
CA ALA A 51 -10.34 6.38 16.51
C ALA A 51 -9.06 6.92 17.19
N LEU A 52 -7.91 6.32 16.89
CA LEU A 52 -6.61 6.78 17.39
C LEU A 52 -6.26 8.19 16.89
N LYS A 53 -6.54 8.50 15.61
CA LYS A 53 -6.34 9.84 15.04
C LYS A 53 -7.14 10.94 15.75
N CYS A 54 -8.26 10.59 16.38
CA CYS A 54 -9.08 11.52 17.16
C CYS A 54 -8.58 11.74 18.60
N LEU A 55 -7.55 11.02 19.05
CA LEU A 55 -7.01 11.20 20.40
C LEU A 55 -6.17 12.48 20.49
N PRO A 56 -6.18 13.18 21.64
CA PRO A 56 -5.34 14.35 21.84
C PRO A 56 -3.85 13.96 21.74
N PRO A 57 -3.00 14.82 21.15
CA PRO A 57 -1.55 14.58 21.07
C PRO A 57 -0.98 14.25 22.45
N GLN A 58 0.00 13.34 22.47
CA GLN A 58 0.70 12.97 23.70
C GLN A 58 2.16 13.40 23.60
N THR A 59 2.67 13.95 24.68
CA THR A 59 4.11 14.25 24.79
C THR A 59 4.83 12.96 25.15
N VAL A 60 5.75 12.53 24.30
CA VAL A 60 6.62 11.36 24.54
C VAL A 60 8.06 11.76 24.28
N HIS A 61 9.00 11.12 24.95
CA HIS A 61 10.42 11.24 24.66
C HIS A 61 10.73 10.33 23.47
N ALA A 62 11.20 10.89 22.36
CA ALA A 62 11.67 10.07 21.25
C ALA A 62 12.92 9.30 21.69
N PRO A 63 13.03 7.98 21.41
CA PRO A 63 14.20 7.22 21.80
C PRO A 63 15.44 7.80 21.11
N THR A 64 16.47 8.09 21.90
CA THR A 64 17.77 8.50 21.36
C THR A 64 18.49 7.27 20.83
N LEU A 65 18.43 7.04 19.52
CA LEU A 65 19.25 6.02 18.87
C LEU A 65 20.73 6.44 18.90
N ARG A 66 21.42 6.00 19.96
CA ARG A 66 22.87 6.10 20.23
C ARG A 66 23.41 7.52 20.45
N LYS A 67 24.21 7.64 21.51
CA LYS A 67 25.09 8.75 21.93
C LYS A 67 25.04 9.99 21.01
N HIS A 68 24.51 11.07 21.60
CA HIS A 68 24.51 12.47 21.19
C HIS A 68 23.18 12.96 20.59
N VAL A 69 22.55 13.84 21.38
CA VAL A 69 21.30 14.59 21.17
C VAL A 69 20.06 13.86 21.68
N ASN A 70 19.74 14.10 22.96
CA ASN A 70 18.38 14.01 23.46
C ASN A 70 17.57 15.12 22.77
N PRO A 71 16.65 14.80 21.84
CA PRO A 71 15.88 15.81 21.13
C PRO A 71 14.86 16.52 22.05
N GLY A 72 14.77 16.10 23.32
CA GLY A 72 13.77 16.55 24.26
C GLY A 72 12.43 15.84 24.03
N PRO A 73 11.42 16.15 24.86
CA PRO A 73 10.06 15.68 24.65
C PRO A 73 9.55 16.11 23.28
N GLN A 74 9.05 15.16 22.51
CA GLN A 74 8.37 15.40 21.25
C GLN A 74 6.88 15.16 21.44
N LEU A 75 6.06 15.97 20.78
CA LEU A 75 4.62 15.68 20.69
C LEU A 75 4.43 14.59 19.65
N VAL A 76 4.07 13.39 20.09
CA VAL A 76 3.50 12.40 19.18
C VAL A 76 2.06 12.80 18.90
N GLN A 77 1.85 13.25 17.67
CA GLN A 77 0.53 13.42 17.12
C GLN A 77 0.06 12.04 16.66
N TRP A 78 -0.93 11.47 17.34
CA TRP A 78 -1.57 10.22 16.91
C TRP A 78 -2.09 10.30 15.48
N ALA A 79 -2.43 11.51 15.03
CA ALA A 79 -2.85 11.79 13.67
C ALA A 79 -1.78 11.56 12.59
N GLU A 80 -0.49 11.56 12.95
CA GLU A 80 0.62 11.41 12.00
C GLU A 80 1.12 9.98 11.85
N LEU A 81 0.61 9.03 12.67
CA LEU A 81 0.94 7.60 12.64
C LEU A 81 2.45 7.35 12.36
N PRO A 82 3.35 7.75 13.27
CA PRO A 82 4.78 7.74 13.00
C PRO A 82 5.26 6.33 12.62
N TYR A 83 6.10 6.23 11.58
CA TYR A 83 6.64 4.98 11.01
C TYR A 83 5.63 4.01 10.37
N PHE A 84 4.34 4.37 10.30
CA PHE A 84 3.31 3.53 9.66
C PHE A 84 3.60 3.30 8.17
N THR A 85 3.97 4.36 7.45
CA THR A 85 4.37 4.32 6.03
C THR A 85 5.61 3.43 5.81
N PRO A 86 6.79 3.69 6.40
CA PRO A 86 7.96 2.82 6.25
C PRO A 86 7.70 1.31 6.46
N GLN A 87 6.93 0.94 7.49
CA GLN A 87 6.62 -0.46 7.77
C GLN A 87 5.77 -1.11 6.66
N ILE A 88 4.80 -0.38 6.10
CA ILE A 88 4.03 -0.84 4.94
C ILE A 88 4.94 -1.02 3.74
N THR A 89 5.91 -0.12 3.51
CA THR A 89 6.89 -0.27 2.42
C THR A 89 7.64 -1.59 2.56
N ASP A 90 8.26 -1.83 3.71
CA ASP A 90 9.11 -3.00 3.91
C ASP A 90 8.30 -4.29 3.73
N ARG A 91 7.06 -4.31 4.24
CA ARG A 91 6.18 -5.46 4.08
C ARG A 91 5.75 -5.64 2.63
N TYR A 92 5.43 -4.56 1.92
CA TYR A 92 5.05 -4.61 0.50
C TYR A 92 6.16 -5.10 -0.39
N GLU A 93 7.36 -4.55 -0.25
CA GLU A 93 8.50 -4.98 -1.05
C GLU A 93 8.86 -6.44 -0.73
N HIS A 94 8.77 -6.85 0.53
CA HIS A 94 8.96 -8.25 0.91
C HIS A 94 7.93 -9.17 0.24
N THR A 95 6.63 -8.89 0.39
CA THR A 95 5.56 -9.72 -0.20
C THR A 95 5.65 -9.74 -1.72
N LYS A 96 5.99 -8.61 -2.36
CA LYS A 96 6.22 -8.54 -3.80
C LYS A 96 7.36 -9.47 -4.23
N VAL A 97 8.50 -9.43 -3.53
CA VAL A 97 9.64 -10.31 -3.82
C VAL A 97 9.27 -11.79 -3.68
N GLN A 98 8.45 -12.16 -2.69
CA GLN A 98 7.98 -13.54 -2.55
C GLN A 98 7.02 -13.92 -3.68
N PHE A 99 6.06 -13.04 -4.02
CA PHE A 99 5.14 -13.24 -5.14
C PHE A 99 5.88 -13.42 -6.46
N ASP A 100 6.87 -12.58 -6.77
CA ASP A 100 7.63 -12.69 -8.01
C ASP A 100 8.46 -14.00 -8.09
N LYS A 101 8.86 -14.57 -6.94
CA LYS A 101 9.57 -15.85 -6.88
C LYS A 101 8.65 -17.06 -7.05
N CYS A 102 7.50 -17.06 -6.38
CA CYS A 102 6.55 -18.15 -6.41
C CYS A 102 5.11 -17.62 -6.36
N PRO A 103 4.56 -17.14 -7.50
CA PRO A 103 3.28 -16.44 -7.53
C PRO A 103 2.11 -17.24 -6.98
N PRO A 104 1.91 -18.54 -7.34
CA PRO A 104 0.79 -19.32 -6.81
C PRO A 104 0.84 -19.50 -5.30
N GLU A 105 2.03 -19.66 -4.70
CA GLU A 105 2.17 -19.88 -3.25
C GLU A 105 1.95 -18.60 -2.43
N HIS A 106 2.23 -17.44 -3.02
CA HIS A 106 2.15 -16.15 -2.34
C HIS A 106 0.97 -15.27 -2.81
N ALA A 107 0.11 -15.77 -3.69
CA ALA A 107 -1.03 -15.04 -4.25
C ALA A 107 -1.96 -14.47 -3.18
N THR A 108 -2.27 -15.23 -2.12
CA THR A 108 -3.16 -14.78 -1.04
C THR A 108 -2.55 -13.62 -0.24
N GLU A 109 -1.27 -13.72 0.13
CA GLU A 109 -0.59 -12.66 0.88
C GLU A 109 -0.46 -11.40 0.03
N TRP A 110 -0.13 -11.59 -1.26
CA TRP A 110 -0.04 -10.51 -2.24
C TRP A 110 -1.38 -9.80 -2.44
N ALA A 111 -2.47 -10.55 -2.57
CA ALA A 111 -3.82 -10.00 -2.64
C ALA A 111 -4.18 -9.24 -1.36
N SER A 112 -3.83 -9.80 -0.19
CA SER A 112 -4.15 -9.21 1.11
C SER A 112 -3.47 -7.86 1.33
N ILE A 113 -2.18 -7.73 1.00
CA ILE A 113 -1.48 -6.44 1.18
C ILE A 113 -1.98 -5.39 0.19
N ASN A 114 -2.32 -5.76 -1.04
CA ASN A 114 -2.91 -4.82 -1.99
C ASN A 114 -4.32 -4.40 -1.58
N ALA A 115 -5.13 -5.29 -0.98
CA ALA A 115 -6.38 -4.92 -0.33
C ALA A 115 -6.15 -3.93 0.82
N TRP A 116 -5.15 -4.19 1.66
CA TRP A 116 -4.82 -3.32 2.78
C TRP A 116 -4.46 -1.90 2.32
N ILE A 117 -3.56 -1.79 1.34
CA ILE A 117 -3.18 -0.51 0.72
C ILE A 117 -4.40 0.19 0.11
N ALA A 118 -5.19 -0.53 -0.71
CA ALA A 118 -6.38 0.03 -1.36
C ALA A 118 -7.39 0.57 -0.34
N ARG A 119 -7.54 -0.09 0.81
CA ARG A 119 -8.41 0.42 1.87
C ARG A 119 -7.82 1.60 2.63
N LEU A 120 -6.50 1.68 2.77
CA LEU A 120 -5.87 2.83 3.42
C LEU A 120 -5.96 4.08 2.55
N VAL A 121 -5.75 3.98 1.23
CA VAL A 121 -5.72 5.16 0.33
C VAL A 121 -7.05 5.91 0.25
N VAL A 122 -8.17 5.24 0.54
CA VAL A 122 -9.49 5.89 0.61
C VAL A 122 -9.77 6.57 1.94
N THR A 123 -8.86 6.45 2.91
CA THR A 123 -8.96 7.10 4.22
C THR A 123 -8.17 8.40 4.25
N ASP A 124 -8.29 9.12 5.36
CA ASP A 124 -7.45 10.28 5.68
C ASP A 124 -6.24 9.90 6.56
N LEU A 125 -5.92 8.60 6.67
CA LEU A 125 -4.82 8.07 7.49
C LEU A 125 -3.49 8.18 6.72
N TYR A 126 -3.00 9.41 6.54
CA TYR A 126 -1.74 9.68 5.85
C TYR A 126 -0.59 9.94 6.84
N GLY A 127 0.53 9.23 6.67
CA GLY A 127 1.82 9.67 7.21
C GLY A 127 2.45 10.78 6.35
N PRO A 128 3.51 11.46 6.82
CA PRO A 128 4.22 12.45 6.03
C PRO A 128 4.77 11.79 4.75
N LYS A 129 4.34 12.30 3.58
CA LYS A 129 4.61 11.82 2.19
C LYS A 129 3.58 10.87 1.54
N GLY A 130 2.40 10.67 2.16
CA GLY A 130 1.18 10.26 1.45
C GLY A 130 1.08 8.77 1.07
N LEU A 131 -0.15 8.25 1.04
CA LEU A 131 -0.45 6.87 0.61
C LEU A 131 -0.48 6.74 -0.92
N ASP A 132 -0.45 7.87 -1.64
CA ASP A 132 -0.40 7.94 -3.10
C ASP A 132 0.77 7.11 -3.64
N TYR A 133 1.94 7.17 -3.00
CA TYR A 133 3.09 6.32 -3.36
C TYR A 133 2.73 4.82 -3.40
N TYR A 134 1.99 4.32 -2.41
CA TYR A 134 1.58 2.91 -2.38
C TYR A 134 0.45 2.63 -3.36
N MET A 135 -0.43 3.60 -3.59
CA MET A 135 -1.45 3.47 -4.62
C MET A 135 -0.80 3.25 -5.99
N HIS A 136 0.18 4.09 -6.35
CA HIS A 136 0.95 3.94 -7.58
C HIS A 136 1.66 2.58 -7.67
N ARG A 137 2.27 2.13 -6.58
CA ARG A 137 2.92 0.80 -6.52
C ARG A 137 1.91 -0.33 -6.69
N ALA A 138 0.80 -0.29 -5.98
CA ALA A 138 -0.23 -1.32 -6.08
C ALA A 138 -0.81 -1.39 -7.49
N SER A 139 -0.98 -0.25 -8.17
CA SER A 139 -1.44 -0.18 -9.56
C SER A 139 -0.54 -0.91 -10.56
N TYR A 140 0.70 -1.31 -10.22
CA TYR A 140 1.50 -2.23 -11.06
C TYR A 140 0.82 -3.57 -11.29
N ASN A 141 -0.07 -4.00 -10.39
CA ASN A 141 -0.86 -5.21 -10.59
C ASN A 141 -1.68 -5.19 -11.89
N PHE A 142 -2.02 -4.00 -12.40
CA PHE A 142 -2.71 -3.87 -13.67
C PHE A 142 -1.85 -4.35 -14.85
N LEU A 143 -0.51 -4.31 -14.75
CA LEU A 143 0.38 -4.88 -15.77
C LEU A 143 0.38 -6.41 -15.74
N TYR A 144 0.12 -7.05 -14.61
CA TYR A 144 0.02 -8.51 -14.58
C TYR A 144 -1.31 -9.02 -15.15
N VAL A 145 -2.37 -8.21 -15.02
CA VAL A 145 -3.74 -8.67 -15.23
C VAL A 145 -4.39 -8.08 -16.47
N LEU A 146 -4.20 -6.78 -16.71
CA LEU A 146 -4.85 -6.08 -17.81
C LEU A 146 -3.92 -5.95 -19.02
N ASP A 147 -2.66 -6.40 -18.92
CA ASP A 147 -1.72 -6.34 -20.04
C ASP A 147 -2.16 -7.22 -21.23
N VAL A 148 -2.13 -6.62 -22.42
CA VAL A 148 -2.57 -7.19 -23.70
C VAL A 148 -1.73 -8.41 -24.10
N ARG A 149 -0.50 -8.53 -23.59
CA ARG A 149 0.40 -9.65 -23.92
C ARG A 149 0.17 -10.90 -23.07
N GLY A 150 -0.64 -10.79 -22.01
CA GLY A 150 -0.85 -11.86 -21.03
C GLY A 150 0.41 -12.09 -20.17
N HIS A 151 0.28 -11.97 -18.85
CA HIS A 151 1.36 -12.29 -17.93
C HIS A 151 1.30 -13.75 -17.50
N ALA A 152 2.45 -14.42 -17.36
CA ALA A 152 2.51 -15.81 -16.85
C ALA A 152 1.94 -15.99 -15.43
N ASN A 153 1.70 -14.89 -14.71
CA ASN A 153 1.23 -14.85 -13.32
C ASN A 153 -0.16 -14.21 -13.23
N PHE A 154 -0.85 -14.09 -14.37
CA PHE A 154 -2.13 -13.40 -14.52
C PHE A 154 -3.15 -13.85 -13.47
N GLU A 155 -3.40 -15.15 -13.35
CA GLU A 155 -4.40 -15.69 -12.42
C GLU A 155 -4.05 -15.40 -10.96
N ALA A 156 -2.78 -15.57 -10.58
CA ALA A 156 -2.29 -15.32 -9.24
C ALA A 156 -2.34 -13.82 -8.86
N ALA A 157 -2.18 -12.93 -9.83
CA ALA A 157 -2.23 -11.48 -9.63
C ALA A 157 -3.66 -10.91 -9.67
N LEU A 158 -4.61 -11.63 -10.26
CA LEU A 158 -5.97 -11.13 -10.51
C LEU A 158 -6.67 -10.60 -9.25
N PRO A 159 -6.67 -11.32 -8.10
CA PRO A 159 -7.29 -10.79 -6.88
C PRO A 159 -6.61 -9.51 -6.37
N ALA A 160 -5.29 -9.41 -6.50
CA ALA A 160 -4.53 -8.24 -6.08
C ALA A 160 -4.86 -7.01 -6.94
N ALA A 161 -4.96 -7.17 -8.26
CA ALA A 161 -5.40 -6.11 -9.17
C ALA A 161 -6.85 -5.69 -8.90
N ALA A 162 -7.75 -6.67 -8.73
CA ALA A 162 -9.17 -6.41 -8.47
C ALA A 162 -9.38 -5.62 -7.16
N ASN A 163 -8.59 -5.89 -6.12
CA ASN A 163 -8.69 -5.23 -4.83
C ASN A 163 -8.52 -3.70 -4.89
N LEU A 164 -7.72 -3.19 -5.83
CA LEU A 164 -7.54 -1.75 -6.01
C LEU A 164 -8.83 -1.08 -6.48
N PHE A 165 -9.51 -1.68 -7.45
CA PHE A 165 -10.81 -1.16 -7.88
C PHE A 165 -11.88 -1.41 -6.82
N ARG A 166 -11.93 -2.62 -6.24
CA ARG A 166 -12.91 -3.00 -5.21
C ARG A 166 -12.93 -2.03 -4.03
N TYR A 167 -11.77 -1.56 -3.58
CA TYR A 167 -11.67 -0.74 -2.37
C TYR A 167 -11.28 0.71 -2.62
N ALA A 168 -10.66 1.04 -3.76
CA ALA A 168 -10.15 2.37 -4.06
C ALA A 168 -10.64 2.94 -5.40
N SER A 169 -11.70 2.38 -6.01
CA SER A 169 -12.22 2.88 -7.30
C SER A 169 -12.54 4.37 -7.29
N SER A 170 -13.11 4.92 -6.21
CA SER A 170 -13.41 6.35 -6.09
C SER A 170 -12.16 7.24 -6.14
N VAL A 171 -11.06 6.78 -5.52
CA VAL A 171 -9.78 7.48 -5.56
C VAL A 171 -9.12 7.34 -6.92
N VAL A 172 -9.11 6.13 -7.52
CA VAL A 172 -8.59 5.92 -8.87
C VAL A 172 -9.33 6.79 -9.89
N TRP A 173 -10.67 6.81 -9.80
CA TRP A 173 -11.52 7.61 -10.66
C TRP A 173 -11.20 9.10 -10.56
N ARG A 174 -11.13 9.65 -9.34
CA ARG A 174 -10.71 11.03 -9.10
C ARG A 174 -9.32 11.30 -9.70
N MET A 175 -8.35 10.41 -9.48
CA MET A 175 -7.00 10.57 -10.04
C MET A 175 -7.01 10.55 -11.58
N CYS A 176 -7.89 9.77 -12.21
CA CYS A 176 -8.09 9.75 -13.66
C CYS A 176 -8.73 11.04 -14.18
N GLN A 177 -9.67 11.64 -13.42
CA GLN A 177 -10.28 12.93 -13.75
C GLN A 177 -9.31 14.10 -13.59
N GLU A 178 -8.45 14.04 -12.58
CA GLU A 178 -7.44 15.06 -12.28
C GLU A 178 -6.14 14.88 -13.09
N GLU A 179 -6.05 13.83 -13.91
CA GLU A 179 -4.87 13.46 -14.71
C GLU A 179 -3.57 13.41 -13.89
N ILE A 180 -3.64 12.80 -12.69
CA ILE A 180 -2.50 12.75 -11.76
C ILE A 180 -1.37 11.90 -12.35
N GLU A 181 -0.19 12.52 -12.47
CA GLU A 181 1.03 11.83 -12.89
C GLU A 181 1.44 10.74 -11.89
N CYS A 182 1.97 9.63 -12.39
CA CYS A 182 2.53 8.56 -11.55
C CYS A 182 4.03 8.77 -11.36
N PRO A 183 4.53 8.96 -10.13
CA PRO A 183 5.96 9.13 -9.84
C PRO A 183 6.78 7.83 -9.96
N GLY A 184 6.14 6.69 -10.25
CA GLY A 184 6.77 5.38 -10.47
C GLY A 184 6.87 4.97 -11.95
N PRO A 185 7.41 3.77 -12.27
CA PRO A 185 7.32 3.18 -13.62
C PRO A 185 5.91 3.23 -14.23
N ALA A 186 5.81 3.13 -15.56
CA ALA A 186 4.53 3.24 -16.28
C ALA A 186 3.48 2.23 -15.78
N ILE A 187 2.29 2.71 -15.41
CA ILE A 187 1.10 1.89 -15.13
C ILE A 187 0.31 1.76 -16.42
N GLY A 188 0.01 0.53 -16.84
CA GLY A 188 -0.77 0.28 -18.06
C GLY A 188 0.00 0.64 -19.34
N ILE A 189 0.57 -0.40 -19.94
CA ILE A 189 0.89 -0.60 -21.36
C ILE A 189 1.42 0.63 -22.13
N PHE A 190 2.74 0.70 -22.15
CA PHE A 190 3.62 1.44 -23.07
C PHE A 190 3.39 2.95 -23.17
N SER A 191 4.08 3.71 -22.30
CA SER A 191 4.54 5.04 -22.68
C SER A 191 5.64 4.94 -23.74
N ASN A 192 5.89 6.02 -24.47
CA ASN A 192 7.00 6.14 -25.44
C ASN A 192 8.34 5.59 -24.88
N THR A 193 8.57 5.75 -23.58
CA THR A 193 9.79 5.33 -22.87
C THR A 193 10.00 3.81 -22.82
N VAL A 194 8.93 3.00 -22.90
CA VAL A 194 9.03 1.53 -22.89
C VAL A 194 9.17 0.99 -24.32
N VAL A 195 8.53 1.62 -25.31
CA VAL A 195 8.76 1.34 -26.74
C VAL A 195 10.22 1.60 -27.13
N GLU A 196 10.83 2.64 -26.58
CA GLU A 196 12.27 2.90 -26.73
C GLU A 196 13.17 1.81 -26.13
N ARG A 197 12.71 1.09 -25.10
CA ARG A 197 13.45 -0.01 -24.44
C ARG A 197 13.22 -1.38 -25.08
N GLU A 198 12.01 -1.67 -25.56
CA GLU A 198 11.63 -2.98 -26.09
C GLU A 198 11.71 -3.08 -27.63
N GLY A 199 11.88 -1.96 -28.33
CA GLY A 199 12.02 -1.93 -29.79
C GLY A 199 10.79 -1.41 -30.53
N LYS A 200 10.96 -1.17 -31.84
CA LYS A 200 10.07 -0.34 -32.68
C LYS A 200 8.70 -0.94 -33.04
N ASP A 201 8.41 -2.18 -32.66
CA ASP A 201 7.19 -2.90 -33.06
C ASP A 201 6.11 -2.93 -31.96
N VAL A 202 6.24 -2.07 -30.95
CA VAL A 202 5.27 -1.98 -29.84
C VAL A 202 4.38 -0.77 -30.03
N GLU A 203 3.07 -1.00 -30.21
CA GLU A 203 2.07 0.06 -30.29
C GLU A 203 1.93 0.77 -28.93
N VAL A 204 2.08 2.10 -28.94
CA VAL A 204 1.85 2.95 -27.77
C VAL A 204 0.34 3.03 -27.55
N LEU A 205 -0.14 2.46 -26.43
CA LEU A 205 -1.56 2.54 -26.10
C LEU A 205 -1.93 3.84 -25.40
N PHE A 206 -0.98 4.48 -24.70
CA PHE A 206 -1.23 5.73 -23.96
C PHE A 206 -0.05 6.70 -24.08
N GLY A 207 -0.33 7.97 -24.39
CA GLY A 207 0.70 8.99 -24.64
C GLY A 207 1.43 9.53 -23.40
N GLY A 208 0.85 9.39 -22.20
CA GLY A 208 1.35 9.99 -20.94
C GLY A 208 1.50 8.98 -19.80
N LEU A 209 2.21 9.34 -18.73
CA LEU A 209 2.33 8.53 -17.52
C LEU A 209 1.22 8.87 -16.52
N GLY A 210 0.69 7.88 -15.80
CA GLY A 210 -0.21 8.13 -14.67
C GLY A 210 -1.66 7.73 -14.88
N TYR A 211 -2.57 8.45 -14.24
CA TYR A 211 -4.00 8.19 -14.32
C TYR A 211 -4.62 9.08 -15.40
N SER A 212 -5.56 8.55 -16.16
CA SER A 212 -6.31 9.30 -17.17
C SER A 212 -7.67 8.67 -17.40
N MET A 213 -8.60 9.47 -17.92
CA MET A 213 -9.92 8.98 -18.34
C MET A 213 -9.82 7.91 -19.42
N GLU A 214 -8.89 8.07 -20.36
CA GLU A 214 -8.61 7.06 -21.40
C GLU A 214 -8.20 5.70 -20.79
N ARG A 215 -7.33 5.71 -19.77
CA ARG A 215 -6.95 4.49 -19.04
C ARG A 215 -8.11 3.90 -18.27
N TRP A 216 -8.93 4.74 -17.64
CA TRP A 216 -10.10 4.28 -16.91
C TRP A 216 -11.08 3.52 -17.82
N GLU A 217 -11.46 4.11 -18.96
CA GLU A 217 -12.33 3.47 -19.95
C GLU A 217 -11.74 2.16 -20.47
N TRP A 218 -10.43 2.16 -20.72
CA TRP A 218 -9.73 0.95 -21.13
C TRP A 218 -9.74 -0.13 -20.05
N TRP A 219 -9.45 0.20 -18.79
CA TRP A 219 -9.54 -0.73 -17.66
C TRP A 219 -10.95 -1.29 -17.51
N THR A 220 -11.97 -0.45 -17.60
CA THR A 220 -13.38 -0.86 -17.56
C THR A 220 -13.67 -1.89 -18.65
N LYS A 221 -13.19 -1.66 -19.88
CA LYS A 221 -13.32 -2.61 -20.99
C LYS A 221 -12.59 -3.92 -20.71
N GLN A 222 -11.35 -3.88 -20.22
CA GLN A 222 -10.58 -5.09 -19.91
C GLN A 222 -11.25 -5.92 -18.82
N TRP A 223 -11.71 -5.29 -17.73
CA TRP A 223 -12.46 -5.99 -16.69
C TRP A 223 -13.77 -6.57 -17.20
N GLY A 224 -14.47 -5.87 -18.10
CA GLY A 224 -15.66 -6.40 -18.78
C GLY A 224 -15.37 -7.64 -19.62
N GLN A 225 -14.24 -7.68 -20.33
CA GLN A 225 -13.80 -8.85 -21.09
C GLN A 225 -13.47 -10.02 -20.15
N LEU A 226 -12.72 -9.77 -19.07
CA LEU A 226 -12.38 -10.79 -18.08
C LEU A 226 -13.61 -11.34 -17.33
N ALA A 227 -14.57 -10.48 -17.01
CA ALA A 227 -15.81 -10.88 -16.35
C ALA A 227 -16.67 -11.83 -17.23
N ALA A 228 -16.53 -11.74 -18.55
CA ALA A 228 -17.25 -12.54 -19.54
C ALA A 228 -16.41 -13.68 -20.14
N ALA A 229 -15.17 -13.89 -19.67
CA ALA A 229 -14.25 -14.86 -20.23
C ALA A 229 -14.63 -16.30 -19.83
N ASP A 230 -14.94 -17.14 -20.84
CA ASP A 230 -15.31 -18.54 -20.63
C ASP A 230 -14.12 -19.41 -20.17
N ASP A 231 -12.91 -19.02 -20.56
CA ASP A 231 -11.64 -19.69 -20.25
C ASP A 231 -11.07 -19.33 -18.87
N LEU A 232 -11.62 -18.32 -18.19
CA LEU A 232 -11.22 -17.94 -16.85
C LEU A 232 -11.93 -18.80 -15.79
N GLU A 233 -11.27 -19.13 -14.69
CA GLU A 233 -11.93 -19.79 -13.57
C GLU A 233 -13.01 -18.91 -12.93
N GLU A 234 -14.00 -19.53 -12.27
CA GLU A 234 -15.13 -18.79 -11.67
C GLU A 234 -14.68 -17.77 -10.61
N ASP A 235 -13.63 -18.09 -9.86
CA ASP A 235 -13.02 -17.16 -8.90
C ASP A 235 -12.39 -15.95 -9.60
N GLY A 236 -11.74 -16.16 -10.74
CA GLY A 236 -11.21 -15.08 -11.58
C GLY A 236 -12.32 -14.18 -12.11
N ARG A 237 -13.36 -14.77 -12.70
CA ARG A 237 -14.55 -14.03 -13.20
C ARG A 237 -15.24 -13.25 -12.09
N ARG A 238 -15.37 -13.81 -10.89
CA ARG A 238 -15.96 -13.12 -9.74
C ARG A 238 -15.16 -11.89 -9.37
N ASN A 239 -13.83 -12.00 -9.23
CA ASN A 239 -12.97 -10.85 -8.93
C ASN A 239 -13.06 -9.77 -10.02
N ALA A 240 -13.12 -10.15 -11.30
CA ALA A 240 -13.29 -9.22 -12.41
C ALA A 240 -14.64 -8.48 -12.38
N ARG A 241 -15.74 -9.20 -12.10
CA ARG A 241 -17.07 -8.60 -11.92
C ARG A 241 -17.11 -7.60 -10.78
N GLU A 242 -16.57 -7.97 -9.62
CA GLU A 242 -16.57 -7.08 -8.45
C GLU A 242 -15.71 -5.82 -8.68
N ALA A 243 -14.59 -5.94 -9.40
CA ALA A 243 -13.80 -4.79 -9.81
C ALA A 243 -14.61 -3.87 -10.76
N LEU A 244 -15.26 -4.45 -11.78
CA LEU A 244 -16.08 -3.71 -12.73
C LEU A 244 -17.26 -3.00 -12.07
N GLU A 245 -17.97 -3.69 -11.16
CA GLU A 245 -19.07 -3.12 -10.39
C GLU A 245 -18.60 -1.93 -9.54
N ALA A 246 -17.44 -2.06 -8.88
CA ALA A 246 -16.86 -0.98 -8.09
C ALA A 246 -16.43 0.22 -8.94
N MET A 247 -15.95 0.00 -10.16
CA MET A 247 -15.67 1.07 -11.12
C MET A 247 -16.94 1.80 -11.53
N GLN A 248 -17.98 1.06 -11.94
CA GLN A 248 -19.28 1.64 -12.34
C GLN A 248 -19.95 2.43 -11.20
N GLU A 249 -19.78 2.00 -9.96
CA GLU A 249 -20.31 2.73 -8.79
C GLU A 249 -19.57 4.04 -8.54
N ALA A 250 -18.24 4.07 -8.74
CA ALA A 250 -17.44 5.29 -8.61
C ALA A 250 -17.86 6.36 -9.65
N GLU A 251 -18.15 5.96 -10.88
CA GLU A 251 -18.65 6.86 -11.93
C GLU A 251 -20.00 7.48 -11.57
N LYS A 252 -20.91 6.71 -10.98
CA LYS A 252 -22.26 7.17 -10.60
C LYS A 252 -22.29 8.07 -9.37
N SER A 253 -21.32 7.90 -8.48
CA SER A 253 -21.26 8.60 -7.20
C SER A 253 -20.54 9.95 -7.26
N SER A 254 -20.05 10.35 -8.45
CA SER A 254 -19.24 11.56 -8.68
C SER A 254 -20.02 12.72 -9.29
#